data_AF-A0AAX6F280-F1
#
_entry.id   AF-A0AAX6F280-F1
#
_cell.length_a   1.000
_cell.length_b   1.000
_cell.length_c   1.000
_cell.angle_alpha   90.00
_cell.angle_beta   90.00
_cell.angle_gamma   90.00
#
_symmetry.space_group_name_H-M   'P 1'
#
loop_
_entity.id
_entity.type
_entity.pdbx_description
1 polymer ?
#
loop_
_entity_poly.entity_id
_entity_poly.type
_entity_poly.pdbx_seq_one_letter_code
_entity_poly.pdbx_strand_id
1 'polypeptide(L)'
;MSFRSIVRELKEMRDGLGSMSRRGGGSGGGDRRIHRLSPWPSHRNRHEESVEEGQGRWEDLPPELLLDVIQRVEASEVAWPVRSSVVSCASVCRSWREITKETVKTPEQCGMITFPISLKQPGPRDSPIQCFIRRDRATSTYRLHLGLSPSLQGENDKLLLAARKIRRATSTDFIVSLSSTDFSRSSSTYIGKLRQV
;
A
#
# COMPACT_ATOMS: atom_id res chain seq x y z
N MET A 1 45.53 25.56 -13.94
CA MET A 1 44.04 25.51 -13.82
C MET A 1 43.70 24.67 -12.60
N SER A 2 42.81 25.20 -11.77
CA SER A 2 42.71 25.01 -10.31
C SER A 2 42.25 23.63 -9.83
N PHE A 3 42.84 23.21 -8.71
CA PHE A 3 42.37 22.16 -7.80
C PHE A 3 41.30 22.72 -6.83
N ARG A 4 40.40 21.86 -6.32
CA ARG A 4 39.51 22.05 -5.14
C ARG A 4 38.24 22.90 -5.35
N SER A 5 37.09 22.26 -5.59
CA SER A 5 35.78 22.91 -5.40
C SER A 5 34.57 21.97 -5.10
N ILE A 6 34.73 20.66 -4.86
CA ILE A 6 33.56 19.76 -4.67
C ILE A 6 33.43 19.30 -3.21
N VAL A 7 33.95 20.07 -2.25
CA VAL A 7 33.73 19.81 -0.82
C VAL A 7 33.47 21.12 -0.09
N ARG A 8 32.36 21.82 -0.41
CA ARG A 8 31.83 22.88 0.46
C ARG A 8 30.40 23.39 0.17
N GLU A 9 29.47 22.54 -0.26
CA GLU A 9 28.05 22.96 -0.42
C GLU A 9 27.05 22.01 0.28
N LEU A 10 27.51 21.32 1.34
CA LEU A 10 26.64 20.56 2.26
C LEU A 10 26.32 21.32 3.55
N LYS A 11 26.40 22.66 3.51
CA LYS A 11 26.12 23.51 4.69
C LYS A 11 25.76 24.92 4.24
N GLU A 12 24.48 25.13 3.90
CA GLU A 12 23.79 26.45 3.91
C GLU A 12 22.42 26.37 3.18
N MET A 13 21.44 25.66 3.75
CA MET A 13 20.01 25.95 3.51
C MET A 13 19.19 25.74 4.79
N ARG A 14 19.78 26.15 5.91
CA ARG A 14 19.12 26.26 7.20
C ARG A 14 19.26 27.72 7.65
N ASP A 15 18.10 28.29 7.94
CA ASP A 15 17.84 29.57 8.61
C ASP A 15 17.69 30.81 7.71
N GLY A 16 16.45 31.32 7.66
CA GLY A 16 16.24 32.76 7.55
C GLY A 16 14.93 33.21 6.91
N LEU A 17 14.16 33.97 7.70
CA LEU A 17 13.15 34.98 7.31
C LEU A 17 11.69 34.46 7.18
N GLY A 18 10.73 34.87 8.01
CA GLY A 18 10.74 35.89 9.05
C GLY A 18 9.35 36.02 9.69
N SER A 19 9.33 36.20 11.02
CA SER A 19 8.14 36.50 11.81
C SER A 19 7.96 38.01 11.98
N MET A 20 6.73 38.50 11.88
CA MET A 20 6.20 39.75 12.44
C MET A 20 4.67 39.57 12.51
N SER A 21 3.86 40.10 13.42
CA SER A 21 3.99 40.90 14.64
C SER A 21 2.59 40.92 15.30
N ARG A 22 2.51 41.14 16.62
CA ARG A 22 1.28 41.26 17.43
C ARG A 22 0.72 42.69 17.42
N ARG A 23 -0.61 42.85 17.61
CA ARG A 23 -1.34 43.79 18.54
C ARG A 23 -2.81 43.97 18.10
N GLY A 24 -3.80 43.59 18.92
CA GLY A 24 -4.67 44.48 19.75
C GLY A 24 -6.11 44.39 19.21
N GLY A 25 -7.24 44.35 19.94
CA GLY A 25 -7.58 44.70 21.31
C GLY A 25 -8.51 45.93 21.33
N GLY A 26 -9.85 45.75 21.39
CA GLY A 26 -10.79 46.74 21.96
C GLY A 26 -11.86 47.41 21.06
N SER A 27 -13.13 47.07 21.34
CA SER A 27 -14.37 47.87 21.54
C SER A 27 -14.80 49.09 20.69
N GLY A 28 -16.11 49.12 20.38
CA GLY A 28 -16.96 50.30 20.06
C GLY A 28 -17.99 49.98 18.95
N GLY A 29 -19.29 49.74 19.21
CA GLY A 29 -20.37 50.74 19.39
C GLY A 29 -20.75 51.38 18.04
N GLY A 30 -21.96 51.44 17.49
CA GLY A 30 -23.35 51.18 17.87
C GLY A 30 -24.24 51.92 16.84
N ASP A 31 -25.51 51.50 16.68
CA ASP A 31 -26.60 52.18 15.94
C ASP A 31 -26.55 52.13 14.38
N ARG A 32 -27.65 52.03 13.59
CA ARG A 32 -29.09 52.27 13.83
C ARG A 32 -29.93 51.58 12.71
N ARG A 33 -31.19 51.29 13.05
CA ARG A 33 -32.25 50.49 12.40
C ARG A 33 -32.77 51.00 11.04
N ILE A 34 -33.29 50.08 10.19
CA ILE A 34 -34.59 50.23 9.51
C ILE A 34 -35.37 48.90 9.51
N HIS A 35 -36.58 48.96 10.05
CA HIS A 35 -37.61 47.90 10.06
C HIS A 35 -38.42 47.89 8.75
N ARG A 36 -38.83 46.71 8.25
CA ARG A 36 -40.22 46.40 7.87
C ARG A 36 -40.49 44.91 7.57
N LEU A 37 -41.10 44.27 8.57
CA LEU A 37 -42.18 43.26 8.62
C LEU A 37 -42.58 42.41 7.38
N SER A 38 -42.60 41.08 7.60
CA SER A 38 -43.25 39.95 6.88
C SER A 38 -44.80 40.05 6.82
N PRO A 39 -45.60 39.18 6.12
CA PRO A 39 -45.81 37.72 6.40
C PRO A 39 -46.22 36.76 5.21
N TRP A 40 -46.17 35.44 5.46
CA TRP A 40 -46.40 34.20 4.66
C TRP A 40 -47.88 33.99 4.14
N PRO A 41 -48.39 32.85 3.53
CA PRO A 41 -47.86 31.46 3.28
C PRO A 41 -48.30 30.72 1.95
N SER A 42 -47.81 29.48 1.80
CA SER A 42 -48.39 28.31 1.09
C SER A 42 -48.17 28.13 -0.42
N HIS A 43 -47.45 27.07 -0.82
CA HIS A 43 -48.05 25.87 -1.44
C HIS A 43 -47.04 24.72 -1.59
N ARG A 44 -47.53 23.53 -1.28
CA ARG A 44 -46.87 22.23 -1.27
C ARG A 44 -46.73 21.68 -2.70
N ASN A 45 -45.54 21.18 -3.06
CA ASN A 45 -45.25 20.14 -4.05
C ASN A 45 -43.88 19.56 -3.62
N ARG A 46 -43.80 18.43 -2.91
CA ARG A 46 -43.89 17.02 -3.34
C ARG A 46 -43.05 16.72 -4.59
N HIS A 47 -42.21 15.69 -4.44
CA HIS A 47 -41.16 15.16 -5.34
C HIS A 47 -39.85 15.95 -5.21
N GLU A 48 -38.74 15.38 -4.76
CA GLU A 48 -38.23 14.01 -4.89
C GLU A 48 -37.64 13.55 -3.56
N GLU A 49 -38.20 12.49 -2.96
CA GLU A 49 -37.37 11.60 -2.15
C GLU A 49 -36.43 10.94 -3.16
N SER A 50 -35.22 11.47 -3.25
CA SER A 50 -34.10 10.71 -3.78
C SER A 50 -34.01 9.46 -2.92
N VAL A 51 -34.52 8.36 -3.46
CA VAL A 51 -34.10 7.02 -3.06
C VAL A 51 -32.61 6.99 -3.34
N GLU A 52 -31.81 7.48 -2.39
CA GLU A 52 -30.49 6.92 -2.15
C GLU A 52 -30.78 5.50 -1.66
N GLU A 53 -31.06 4.63 -2.62
CA GLU A 53 -30.94 3.18 -2.49
C GLU A 53 -29.54 2.98 -1.93
N GLY A 54 -29.49 2.82 -0.60
CA GLY A 54 -28.28 2.63 0.16
C GLY A 54 -27.61 1.39 -0.37
N GLN A 55 -26.73 1.57 -1.35
CA GLN A 55 -25.78 0.58 -1.79
C GLN A 55 -24.92 0.32 -0.55
N GLY A 56 -25.35 -0.69 0.23
CA GLY A 56 -24.79 -0.97 1.56
C GLY A 56 -23.29 -1.00 1.46
N ARG A 57 -22.61 -0.28 2.36
CA ARG A 57 -21.15 -0.26 2.34
C ARG A 57 -20.71 -1.70 2.56
N TRP A 58 -19.69 -2.15 1.83
CA TRP A 58 -19.07 -3.46 2.08
C TRP A 58 -18.59 -3.62 3.54
N GLU A 59 -18.45 -2.50 4.27
CA GLU A 59 -18.16 -2.42 5.69
C GLU A 59 -19.31 -2.95 6.59
N ASP A 60 -20.56 -2.90 6.12
CA ASP A 60 -21.76 -3.28 6.88
C ASP A 60 -22.17 -4.76 6.69
N LEU A 61 -21.39 -5.53 5.93
CA LEU A 61 -21.67 -6.95 5.68
C LEU A 61 -21.50 -7.75 6.99
N PRO A 62 -22.48 -8.59 7.37
CA PRO A 62 -22.35 -9.49 8.52
C PRO A 62 -21.06 -10.33 8.43
N PRO A 63 -20.27 -10.45 9.53
CA PRO A 63 -18.99 -11.17 9.51
C PRO A 63 -19.09 -12.61 9.01
N GLU A 64 -20.22 -13.28 9.26
CA GLU A 64 -20.47 -14.65 8.82
C GLU A 64 -20.61 -14.75 7.31
N LEU A 65 -21.32 -13.78 6.69
CA LEU A 65 -21.44 -13.70 5.23
C LEU A 65 -20.12 -13.31 4.58
N LEU A 66 -19.38 -12.38 5.20
CA LEU A 66 -18.05 -12.00 4.75
C LEU A 66 -17.08 -13.20 4.77
N LEU A 67 -17.09 -13.97 5.85
CA LEU A 67 -16.30 -15.19 5.97
C LEU A 67 -16.65 -16.20 4.86
N ASP A 68 -17.94 -16.48 4.64
CA ASP A 68 -18.39 -17.40 3.59
C ASP A 68 -17.98 -16.93 2.19
N VAL A 69 -18.13 -15.63 1.89
CA VAL A 69 -17.65 -15.05 0.62
C VAL A 69 -16.15 -15.26 0.44
N ILE A 70 -15.34 -14.93 1.45
CA ILE A 70 -13.88 -15.09 1.37
C ILE A 70 -13.49 -16.56 1.26
N GLN A 71 -14.14 -17.47 2.00
CA GLN A 71 -13.89 -18.91 1.92
C GLN A 71 -14.17 -19.46 0.53
N ARG A 72 -15.25 -19.01 -0.12
CA ARG A 72 -15.57 -19.41 -1.50
C ARG A 72 -14.53 -18.91 -2.48
N VAL A 73 -14.08 -17.66 -2.35
CA VAL A 73 -13.00 -17.09 -3.19
C VAL A 73 -11.67 -17.82 -2.96
N GLU A 74 -11.32 -18.12 -1.71
CA GLU A 74 -10.09 -18.86 -1.38
C GLU A 74 -10.10 -20.29 -1.94
N ALA A 75 -11.28 -20.94 -1.96
CA ALA A 75 -11.44 -22.28 -2.51
C ALA A 75 -11.45 -22.30 -4.05
N SER A 76 -11.96 -21.26 -4.72
CA SER A 76 -11.97 -21.18 -6.18
C SER A 76 -10.61 -20.79 -6.76
N GLU A 77 -9.86 -19.93 -6.07
CA GLU A 77 -8.66 -19.29 -6.62
C GLU A 77 -7.33 -19.91 -6.15
N VAL A 78 -6.96 -21.03 -6.78
CA VAL A 78 -5.78 -21.82 -6.40
C VAL A 78 -4.48 -21.37 -7.05
N ALA A 79 -4.50 -20.60 -8.14
CA ALA A 79 -3.30 -20.21 -8.88
C ALA A 79 -3.24 -18.71 -9.15
N TRP A 80 -2.02 -18.17 -9.23
CA TRP A 80 -1.80 -16.81 -9.66
C TRP A 80 -1.91 -16.71 -11.21
N PRO A 81 -2.52 -15.66 -11.79
CA PRO A 81 -2.95 -14.38 -11.20
C PRO A 81 -4.33 -14.39 -10.56
N VAL A 82 -5.14 -15.43 -10.75
CA VAL A 82 -6.56 -15.41 -10.35
C VAL A 82 -6.71 -15.31 -8.81
N ARG A 83 -5.77 -15.91 -8.07
CA ARG A 83 -5.60 -15.76 -6.61
C ARG A 83 -5.36 -14.32 -6.13
N SER A 84 -5.07 -13.37 -7.02
CA SER A 84 -5.03 -11.95 -6.67
C SER A 84 -6.34 -11.43 -6.09
N SER A 85 -7.48 -12.05 -6.45
CA SER A 85 -8.79 -11.72 -5.88
C SER A 85 -8.82 -11.85 -4.35
N VAL A 86 -8.16 -12.87 -3.78
CA VAL A 86 -8.03 -13.04 -2.32
C VAL A 86 -7.28 -11.87 -1.71
N VAL A 87 -6.22 -11.38 -2.37
CA VAL A 87 -5.47 -10.21 -1.90
C VAL A 87 -6.32 -8.94 -2.01
N SER A 88 -7.12 -8.82 -3.07
CA SER A 88 -8.07 -7.73 -3.28
C SER A 88 -9.14 -7.67 -2.19
N CYS A 89 -9.65 -8.81 -1.71
CA CYS A 89 -10.57 -8.84 -0.55
C CYS A 89 -9.95 -8.15 0.67
N ALA A 90 -8.68 -8.41 0.98
CA ALA A 90 -8.00 -7.78 2.10
C ALA A 90 -7.70 -6.27 1.95
N SER A 91 -7.97 -5.71 0.76
CA SER A 91 -7.76 -4.29 0.45
C SER A 91 -9.00 -3.42 0.64
N VAL A 92 -10.20 -4.02 0.76
CA VAL A 92 -11.48 -3.31 0.82
C VAL A 92 -11.56 -2.39 2.04
N CYS A 93 -11.48 -2.96 3.25
CA CYS A 93 -11.47 -2.20 4.51
C CYS A 93 -10.82 -3.02 5.63
N ARG A 94 -10.82 -2.52 6.87
CA ARG A 94 -10.17 -3.17 8.01
C ARG A 94 -10.79 -4.53 8.37
N SER A 95 -12.13 -4.62 8.41
CA SER A 95 -12.82 -5.88 8.76
C SER A 95 -12.55 -6.97 7.73
N TRP A 96 -12.67 -6.64 6.43
CA TRP A 96 -12.32 -7.55 5.33
C TRP A 96 -10.87 -8.00 5.42
N ARG A 97 -9.94 -7.10 5.72
CA ARG A 97 -8.52 -7.45 5.86
C ARG A 97 -8.27 -8.49 6.93
N GLU A 98 -8.81 -8.31 8.12
CA GLU A 98 -8.55 -9.24 9.23
C GLU A 98 -9.20 -10.61 8.96
N ILE A 99 -10.46 -10.63 8.51
CA ILE A 99 -11.13 -11.90 8.17
C ILE A 99 -10.42 -12.61 7.01
N THR A 100 -9.95 -11.88 5.99
CA THR A 100 -9.20 -12.50 4.88
C THR A 100 -7.90 -13.13 5.36
N LYS A 101 -7.15 -12.46 6.23
CA LYS A 101 -5.91 -13.04 6.79
C LYS A 101 -6.16 -14.28 7.63
N GLU A 102 -7.26 -14.30 8.40
CA GLU A 102 -7.65 -15.45 9.23
C GLU A 102 -8.12 -16.62 8.37
N THR A 103 -8.79 -16.35 7.25
CA THR A 103 -9.30 -17.37 6.34
C THR A 103 -8.18 -18.05 5.55
N VAL A 104 -7.16 -17.28 5.14
CA VAL A 104 -6.05 -17.82 4.36
C VAL A 104 -5.08 -18.58 5.26
N LYS A 105 -4.95 -19.88 5.00
CA LYS A 105 -4.02 -20.78 5.70
C LYS A 105 -2.56 -20.36 5.50
N THR A 106 -1.69 -20.78 6.41
CA THR A 106 -0.24 -20.54 6.29
C THR A 106 0.36 -21.31 5.11
N PRO A 107 1.50 -20.87 4.55
CA PRO A 107 2.18 -21.61 3.48
C PRO A 107 2.52 -23.05 3.87
N GLU A 108 2.83 -23.32 5.14
CA GLU A 108 3.05 -24.70 5.63
C GLU A 108 1.83 -25.61 5.42
N GLN A 109 0.61 -25.06 5.54
CA GLN A 109 -0.63 -25.82 5.44
C GLN A 109 -1.22 -25.87 4.02
N CYS A 110 -1.08 -24.80 3.23
CA CYS A 110 -1.69 -24.71 1.90
C CYS A 110 -0.70 -24.74 0.74
N GLY A 111 0.60 -24.58 1.00
CA GLY A 111 1.63 -24.46 -0.02
C GLY A 111 1.60 -23.15 -0.81
N MET A 112 0.75 -22.19 -0.41
CA MET A 112 0.52 -20.95 -1.15
C MET A 112 1.11 -19.73 -0.44
N ILE A 113 1.77 -18.87 -1.20
CA ILE A 113 2.21 -17.56 -0.72
C ILE A 113 1.19 -16.53 -1.18
N THR A 114 0.31 -16.09 -0.30
CA THR A 114 -0.76 -15.13 -0.64
C THR A 114 -0.37 -13.71 -0.27
N PHE A 115 0.03 -13.47 0.99
CA PHE A 115 0.38 -12.16 1.51
C PHE A 115 1.90 -11.98 1.67
N PRO A 116 2.41 -10.74 1.72
CA PRO A 116 3.84 -10.50 1.98
C PRO A 116 4.34 -11.10 3.29
N ILE A 117 3.51 -11.14 4.34
CA ILE A 117 3.88 -11.73 5.63
C ILE A 117 4.16 -13.24 5.52
N SER A 118 3.52 -13.93 4.58
CA SER A 118 3.70 -15.36 4.33
C SER A 118 5.12 -15.70 3.88
N LEU A 119 5.88 -14.75 3.33
CA LEU A 119 7.28 -14.96 2.93
C LEU A 119 8.23 -15.22 4.10
N LYS A 120 7.81 -14.87 5.33
CA LYS A 120 8.57 -15.12 6.56
C LYS A 120 8.11 -16.38 7.30
N GLN A 121 7.09 -17.06 6.79
CA GLN A 121 6.54 -18.27 7.39
C GLN A 121 7.20 -19.53 6.79
N PRO A 122 7.18 -20.66 7.50
CA PRO A 122 7.66 -21.93 6.97
C PRO A 122 6.88 -22.33 5.72
N GLY A 123 7.57 -22.96 4.78
CA GLY A 123 6.95 -23.59 3.62
C GLY A 123 6.35 -24.97 3.95
N PRO A 124 5.60 -25.57 3.01
CA PRO A 124 5.09 -26.93 3.13
C PRO A 124 6.23 -27.95 3.27
N ARG A 125 5.96 -29.04 3.98
CA ARG A 125 6.96 -30.10 4.25
C ARG A 125 7.08 -31.12 3.13
N ASP A 126 5.96 -31.41 2.48
CA ASP A 126 5.85 -32.54 1.54
C ASP A 126 6.03 -32.13 0.07
N SER A 127 5.98 -30.82 -0.23
CA SER A 127 6.09 -30.30 -1.59
C SER A 127 6.90 -29.01 -1.61
N PRO A 128 7.62 -28.70 -2.70
CA PRO A 128 8.34 -27.45 -2.82
C PRO A 128 7.43 -26.31 -3.33
N ILE A 129 7.64 -25.09 -2.83
CA ILE A 129 7.11 -23.88 -3.48
C ILE A 129 8.08 -23.47 -4.58
N GLN A 130 7.63 -23.60 -5.83
CA GLN A 130 8.45 -23.31 -6.99
C GLN A 130 8.49 -21.81 -7.28
N CYS A 131 9.70 -21.28 -7.50
CA CYS A 131 9.96 -19.88 -7.81
C CYS A 131 11.07 -19.78 -8.86
N PHE A 132 11.12 -18.65 -9.57
CA PHE A 132 12.22 -18.34 -10.49
C PHE A 132 12.76 -16.93 -10.25
N ILE A 133 14.04 -16.72 -10.62
CA ILE A 133 14.72 -15.43 -10.49
C ILE A 133 14.94 -14.83 -11.88
N ARG A 134 14.40 -13.63 -12.10
CA ARG A 134 14.75 -12.78 -13.25
C ARG A 134 15.84 -11.80 -12.85
N ARG A 135 16.85 -11.67 -13.70
CA ARG A 135 17.94 -10.72 -13.50
C ARG A 135 17.90 -9.64 -14.56
N ASP A 136 17.79 -8.40 -14.11
CA ASP A 136 18.05 -7.21 -14.91
C ASP A 136 19.51 -6.78 -14.71
N ARG A 137 20.32 -6.92 -15.76
CA ARG A 137 21.74 -6.59 -15.72
C ARG A 137 22.00 -5.09 -15.75
N ALA A 138 21.13 -4.30 -16.38
CA ALA A 138 21.32 -2.86 -16.50
C ALA A 138 21.19 -2.17 -15.14
N THR A 139 20.19 -2.58 -14.36
CA THR A 139 19.95 -2.02 -13.02
C THR A 139 20.62 -2.80 -11.89
N SER A 140 21.26 -3.93 -12.20
CA SER A 140 21.78 -4.90 -11.23
C SER A 140 20.72 -5.38 -10.23
N THR A 141 19.50 -5.60 -10.74
CA THR A 141 18.33 -5.99 -9.97
C THR A 141 17.98 -7.45 -10.21
N TYR A 142 17.57 -8.14 -9.16
CA TYR A 142 17.09 -9.51 -9.16
C TYR A 142 15.65 -9.50 -8.67
N ARG A 143 14.75 -10.19 -9.35
CA ARG A 143 13.33 -10.28 -9.00
C ARG A 143 12.96 -11.75 -8.86
N LEU A 144 12.49 -12.12 -7.68
CA LEU A 144 11.97 -13.44 -7.36
C LEU A 144 10.48 -13.46 -7.64
N HIS A 145 10.05 -14.38 -8.49
CA HIS A 145 8.65 -14.57 -8.85
C HIS A 145 8.18 -15.98 -8.47
N LEU A 146 6.90 -16.11 -8.12
CA LEU A 146 6.25 -17.40 -7.90
C LEU A 146 6.02 -18.12 -9.24
N GLY A 147 6.28 -19.42 -9.29
CA GLY A 147 6.06 -20.28 -10.46
C GLY A 147 7.33 -20.96 -10.98
N LEU A 148 7.16 -21.79 -12.02
CA LEU A 148 8.24 -22.54 -12.66
C LEU A 148 9.02 -21.73 -13.70
N SER A 149 8.31 -20.92 -14.48
CA SER A 149 8.88 -20.17 -15.58
C SER A 149 8.21 -18.80 -15.71
N PRO A 150 8.94 -17.83 -16.30
CA PRO A 150 8.36 -16.62 -16.86
C PRO A 150 7.03 -16.87 -17.58
N SER A 151 5.95 -16.17 -17.21
CA SER A 151 4.80 -16.09 -18.12
C SER A 151 5.21 -15.38 -19.41
N LEU A 152 4.60 -15.77 -20.53
CA LEU A 152 4.90 -15.22 -21.86
C LEU A 152 4.73 -13.69 -21.93
N GLN A 153 3.81 -13.15 -21.12
CA GLN A 153 3.51 -11.72 -21.06
C GLN A 153 4.14 -11.02 -19.83
N GLY A 154 4.69 -11.75 -18.86
CA GLY A 154 5.40 -11.21 -17.69
C GLY A 154 4.56 -10.39 -16.69
N GLU A 155 3.43 -9.83 -17.11
CA GLU A 155 2.53 -8.99 -16.31
C GLU A 155 1.78 -9.77 -15.23
N ASN A 156 1.57 -11.07 -15.47
CA ASN A 156 0.79 -11.92 -14.59
C ASN A 156 1.65 -12.67 -13.57
N ASP A 157 2.95 -12.40 -13.46
CA ASP A 157 3.81 -13.13 -12.51
C ASP A 157 3.75 -12.51 -11.12
N LYS A 158 3.52 -13.32 -10.09
CA LYS A 158 3.53 -12.83 -8.71
C LYS A 158 4.95 -12.50 -8.28
N LEU A 159 5.25 -11.22 -8.11
CA LEU A 159 6.49 -10.78 -7.47
C LEU A 159 6.47 -11.12 -5.98
N LEU A 160 7.54 -11.76 -5.50
CA LEU A 160 7.73 -12.08 -4.08
C LEU A 160 8.73 -11.13 -3.43
N LEU A 161 9.92 -11.00 -4.02
CA LEU A 161 11.00 -10.16 -3.53
C LEU A 161 11.76 -9.55 -4.70
N ALA A 162 12.31 -8.36 -4.49
CA ALA A 162 13.32 -7.80 -5.35
C ALA A 162 14.58 -7.52 -4.53
N ALA A 163 15.74 -7.69 -5.17
CA ALA A 163 17.02 -7.38 -4.59
C ALA A 163 17.86 -6.53 -5.55
N ARG A 164 18.44 -5.43 -5.07
CA ARG A 164 19.37 -4.62 -5.84
C ARG A 164 20.79 -4.83 -5.34
N LYS A 165 21.68 -5.27 -6.24
CA LYS A 165 23.11 -5.44 -5.96
C LYS A 165 23.81 -4.08 -5.98
N ILE A 166 24.52 -3.79 -4.90
CA ILE A 166 25.34 -2.58 -4.72
C ILE A 166 26.77 -3.04 -4.45
N ARG A 167 27.68 -2.78 -5.40
CA ARG A 167 29.10 -3.07 -5.22
C ARG A 167 29.74 -1.99 -4.36
N ARG A 168 30.56 -2.40 -3.39
CA ARG A 168 31.44 -1.53 -2.61
C ARG A 168 32.89 -1.95 -2.84
N ALA A 169 33.83 -1.15 -2.36
CA ALA A 169 35.27 -1.44 -2.49
C ALA A 169 35.66 -2.81 -1.88
N THR A 170 35.04 -3.20 -0.76
CA THR A 170 35.41 -4.39 0.02
C THR A 170 34.30 -5.41 0.21
N SER A 171 33.12 -5.19 -0.39
CA SER A 171 31.96 -6.06 -0.21
C SER A 171 30.90 -5.83 -1.29
N THR A 172 29.97 -6.77 -1.41
CA THR A 172 28.74 -6.59 -2.17
C THR A 172 27.55 -6.60 -1.22
N ASP A 173 26.74 -5.55 -1.26
CA ASP A 173 25.47 -5.50 -0.56
C ASP A 173 24.33 -5.86 -1.51
N PHE A 174 23.31 -6.55 -1.01
CA PHE A 174 22.02 -6.73 -1.68
C PHE A 174 20.94 -6.11 -0.80
N ILE A 175 20.27 -5.08 -1.31
CA ILE A 175 19.13 -4.45 -0.64
C ILE A 175 17.86 -5.16 -1.08
N VAL A 176 17.12 -5.75 -0.14
CA VAL A 176 15.96 -6.59 -0.40
C VAL A 176 14.67 -5.83 -0.07
N SER A 177 13.71 -5.85 -0.98
CA SER A 177 12.43 -5.15 -0.93
C SER A 177 11.28 -6.01 -1.44
N LEU A 178 10.05 -5.72 -1.01
CA LEU A 178 8.82 -6.28 -1.60
C LEU A 178 8.43 -5.59 -2.91
N SER A 179 8.97 -4.39 -3.17
CA SER A 179 8.74 -3.63 -4.40
C SER A 179 9.85 -3.89 -5.42
N SER A 180 9.47 -3.95 -6.70
CA SER A 180 10.43 -4.10 -7.81
C SER A 180 11.17 -2.80 -8.17
N THR A 181 10.71 -1.65 -7.66
CA THR A 181 11.18 -0.32 -8.03
C THR A 181 11.78 0.44 -6.85
N ASP A 182 11.28 0.23 -5.64
CA ASP A 182 11.71 0.94 -4.44
C ASP A 182 12.67 0.11 -3.58
N PHE A 183 13.91 0.59 -3.46
CA PHE A 183 14.97 0.00 -2.64
C PHE A 183 15.42 0.95 -1.51
N SER A 184 14.62 1.97 -1.18
CA SER A 184 14.90 2.86 -0.07
C SER A 184 14.76 2.12 1.27
N ARG A 185 15.69 2.34 2.20
CA ARG A 185 15.63 1.76 3.55
C ARG A 185 14.51 2.33 4.41
N SER A 186 14.01 3.52 4.09
CA SER A 186 12.87 4.14 4.78
C SER A 186 11.53 3.68 4.23
N SER A 187 11.51 2.90 3.14
CA SER A 187 10.28 2.39 2.55
C SER A 187 9.64 1.35 3.45
N SER A 188 8.31 1.33 3.51
CA SER A 188 7.54 0.26 4.16
C SER A 188 7.74 -1.10 3.48
N THR A 189 8.22 -1.10 2.23
CA THR A 189 8.50 -2.33 1.46
C THR A 189 9.90 -2.89 1.69
N TYR A 190 10.78 -2.17 2.39
CA TYR A 190 12.12 -2.63 2.72
C TYR A 190 12.06 -3.83 3.68
N ILE A 191 12.70 -4.93 3.28
CA ILE A 191 12.74 -6.16 4.08
C ILE A 191 14.06 -6.29 4.82
N GLY A 192 15.17 -5.93 4.18
CA GLY A 192 16.47 -6.11 4.78
C GLY A 192 17.64 -5.99 3.81
N LYS A 193 18.80 -6.43 4.28
CA LYS A 193 20.05 -6.36 3.55
C LYS A 193 20.86 -7.63 3.77
N LEU A 194 21.33 -8.22 2.66
CA LEU A 194 22.35 -9.26 2.67
C LEU A 194 23.70 -8.63 2.32
N ARG A 195 24.77 -9.04 3.00
CA ARG A 195 26.14 -8.62 2.69
C ARG A 195 26.97 -9.85 2.37
N GLN A 196 27.61 -9.82 1.22
CA GLN A 196 28.65 -10.76 0.82
C GLN A 196 30.01 -10.05 1.00
N VAL A 197 30.82 -10.58 1.91
CA VAL A 197 32.20 -10.14 2.15
C VAL A 197 33.13 -10.96 1.28
#